data_AF-A0A0K0X066-F1
#
_entry.id   AF-A0A0K0X066-F1
#
_cell.length_a   1.000
_cell.length_b   1.000
_cell.length_c   1.000
_cell.angle_alpha   90.00
_cell.angle_beta   90.00
_cell.angle_gamma   90.00
#
_symmetry.space_group_name_H-M   'P 1'
#
loop_
_entity.id
_entity.type
_entity.pdbx_description
1 polymer ?
#
loop_
_entity_poly.entity_id
_entity_poly.type
_entity_poly.pdbx_seq_one_letter_code
_entity_poly.pdbx_strand_id
1 'polypeptide(L)'
;MQPKTTVDMPIGELMSQLAAQTSRLVRDEMRLAQKEFTESAKHAGIGAGLFSAAGLMAVFGLAGVVTAAIAALALVLPVWAAALIVAVILFAIAGVAALISKKQIDQASPTPQMTVANVKQDIHEVQDDVRTGRHGR
;
A
#
# COMPACT_ATOMS: atom_id res chain seq x y z
N MET A 1 24.21 -33.59 53.12
CA MET A 1 23.81 -32.53 52.18
C MET A 1 25.03 -32.19 51.33
N GLN A 2 25.06 -32.59 50.06
CA GLN A 2 26.20 -32.30 49.18
C GLN A 2 26.05 -30.88 48.60
N PRO A 3 27.08 -30.02 48.68
CA PRO A 3 27.04 -28.70 48.07
C PRO A 3 27.20 -28.86 46.55
N LYS A 4 26.16 -28.50 45.80
CA LYS A 4 26.26 -28.34 44.34
C LYS A 4 27.16 -27.14 44.10
N THR A 5 28.40 -27.39 43.68
CA THR A 5 29.38 -26.38 43.27
C THR A 5 28.70 -25.43 42.28
N THR A 6 28.56 -24.17 42.66
CA THR A 6 28.25 -23.08 41.73
C THR A 6 29.45 -22.96 40.82
N VAL A 7 29.45 -23.74 39.74
CA VAL A 7 30.38 -23.57 38.63
C VAL A 7 30.13 -22.17 38.11
N ASP A 8 31.08 -21.26 38.35
CA ASP A 8 31.19 -20.01 37.62
C ASP A 8 31.15 -20.37 36.14
N MET A 9 29.99 -20.19 35.51
CA MET A 9 29.88 -20.43 34.08
C MET A 9 30.90 -19.54 33.41
N PRO A 10 31.86 -20.10 32.64
CA PRO A 10 32.85 -19.29 31.96
C PRO A 10 32.12 -18.27 31.09
N ILE A 11 32.57 -17.01 31.09
CA ILE A 11 31.91 -15.90 30.36
C ILE A 11 31.61 -16.24 28.90
N GLY A 12 32.42 -17.10 28.26
CA GLY A 12 32.17 -17.60 26.91
C GLY A 12 30.85 -18.39 26.77
N GLU A 13 30.41 -19.10 27.80
CA GLU A 13 29.18 -19.88 27.81
C GLU A 13 27.93 -19.01 27.97
N LEU A 14 28.02 -17.93 28.76
CA LEU A 14 26.97 -16.90 28.86
C LEU A 14 26.82 -16.09 27.57
N MET A 15 27.94 -15.73 26.93
CA MET A 15 27.92 -15.05 25.63
C MET A 15 27.34 -15.96 24.54
N SER A 16 27.68 -17.24 24.54
CA SER A 16 27.07 -18.24 23.63
C SER A 16 25.55 -18.35 23.85
N GLN A 17 25.10 -18.40 25.11
CA GLN A 17 23.67 -18.44 25.44
C GLN A 17 22.92 -17.15 25.06
N LEU A 18 23.52 -15.98 25.26
CA LEU A 18 22.93 -14.71 24.84
C LEU A 18 22.83 -14.63 23.33
N ALA A 19 23.90 -14.98 22.60
CA ALA A 19 23.89 -15.01 21.14
C ALA A 19 22.83 -16.00 20.60
N ALA A 20 22.70 -17.17 21.24
CA ALA A 20 21.68 -18.14 20.90
C ALA A 20 20.25 -17.63 21.17
N GLN A 21 20.03 -16.89 22.26
CA GLN A 21 18.73 -16.30 22.60
C GLN A 21 18.37 -15.16 21.64
N THR A 22 19.30 -14.26 21.35
CA THR A 22 19.09 -13.18 20.37
C THR A 22 18.78 -13.75 18.99
N SER A 23 19.51 -14.79 18.56
CA SER A 23 19.25 -15.48 17.29
C SER A 23 17.84 -16.12 17.24
N ARG A 24 17.39 -16.72 18.36
CA ARG A 24 16.01 -17.24 18.48
C ARG A 24 14.98 -16.13 18.39
N LEU A 25 15.17 -15.04 19.13
CA LEU A 25 14.24 -13.90 19.13
C LEU A 25 14.09 -13.29 17.73
N VAL A 26 15.21 -13.05 17.03
CA VAL A 26 15.18 -12.55 15.65
C VAL A 26 14.42 -13.51 14.74
N ARG A 27 14.65 -14.83 14.88
CA ARG A 27 13.93 -15.83 14.09
C ARG A 27 12.42 -15.82 14.38
N ASP A 28 12.03 -15.62 15.63
CA ASP A 28 10.63 -15.60 16.03
C ASP A 28 9.93 -14.32 15.57
N GLU A 29 10.59 -13.17 15.64
CA GLU A 29 10.09 -11.91 15.10
C GLU A 29 9.91 -11.98 13.58
N MET A 30 10.85 -12.61 12.87
CA MET A 30 10.72 -12.87 11.43
C MET A 30 9.52 -13.78 11.13
N ARG A 31 9.26 -14.81 11.94
CA ARG A 31 8.10 -15.70 11.77
C ARG A 31 6.79 -14.97 12.03
N LEU A 32 6.77 -14.09 13.03
CA LEU A 32 5.61 -13.28 13.36
C LEU A 32 5.32 -12.28 12.23
N ALA A 33 6.34 -11.54 11.78
CA ALA A 33 6.24 -10.63 10.65
C ALA A 33 5.80 -11.36 9.37
N GLN A 34 6.31 -12.57 9.12
CA GLN A 34 5.88 -13.39 7.98
C GLN A 34 4.40 -13.79 8.09
N LYS A 35 3.93 -14.14 9.29
CA LYS A 35 2.51 -14.46 9.53
C LYS A 35 1.63 -13.24 9.28
N GLU A 36 1.97 -12.10 9.87
CA GLU A 36 1.20 -10.86 9.73
C GLU A 36 1.21 -10.33 8.29
N PHE A 37 2.35 -10.44 7.61
CA PHE A 37 2.46 -10.12 6.18
C PHE A 37 1.61 -11.06 5.33
N THR A 38 1.60 -12.36 5.60
CA THR A 38 0.79 -13.33 4.87
C THR A 38 -0.71 -13.06 5.07
N GLU A 39 -1.11 -12.72 6.30
CA GLU A 39 -2.49 -12.37 6.61
C GLU A 39 -2.91 -11.06 5.93
N SER A 40 -2.05 -10.05 5.96
CA SER A 40 -2.24 -8.78 5.26
C SER A 40 -2.33 -8.99 3.74
N ALA A 41 -1.42 -9.79 3.17
CA ALA A 41 -1.40 -10.12 1.75
C ALA A 41 -2.64 -10.90 1.32
N LYS A 42 -3.15 -11.80 2.18
CA LYS A 42 -4.40 -12.52 1.91
C LYS A 42 -5.59 -11.57 1.85
N HIS A 43 -5.74 -10.67 2.82
CA HIS A 43 -6.83 -9.70 2.83
C HIS A 43 -6.73 -8.73 1.64
N ALA A 44 -5.54 -8.22 1.36
CA ALA A 44 -5.28 -7.39 0.19
C ALA A 44 -5.58 -8.14 -1.12
N GLY A 45 -5.19 -9.42 -1.22
CA GLY A 45 -5.43 -10.26 -2.39
C GLY A 45 -6.91 -10.56 -2.62
N ILE A 46 -7.66 -10.87 -1.57
CA ILE A 46 -9.13 -11.06 -1.65
C ILE A 46 -9.80 -9.75 -2.05
N GLY A 47 -9.41 -8.62 -1.42
CA GLY A 47 -9.93 -7.30 -1.75
C GLY A 47 -9.67 -6.92 -3.20
N ALA A 48 -8.43 -7.09 -3.68
CA ALA A 48 -8.06 -6.84 -5.08
C ALA A 48 -8.80 -7.77 -6.04
N GLY A 49 -8.98 -9.04 -5.69
CA GLY A 49 -9.73 -10.02 -6.48
C GLY A 49 -11.21 -9.65 -6.61
N LEU A 50 -11.88 -9.34 -5.50
CA LEU A 50 -13.29 -8.90 -5.48
C LEU A 50 -13.48 -7.58 -6.22
N PHE A 51 -12.60 -6.60 -6.00
CA PHE A 51 -12.68 -5.31 -6.69
C PHE A 51 -12.49 -5.46 -8.20
N SER A 52 -11.55 -6.31 -8.63
CA SER A 52 -11.34 -6.62 -10.05
C SER A 52 -12.57 -7.31 -10.66
N ALA A 53 -13.15 -8.29 -9.96
CA ALA A 53 -14.36 -8.97 -10.41
C ALA A 53 -15.55 -8.01 -10.51
N ALA A 54 -15.77 -7.16 -9.50
CA ALA A 54 -16.80 -6.12 -9.52
C ALA A 54 -16.56 -5.13 -10.67
N GLY A 55 -15.33 -4.71 -10.90
CA GLY A 55 -14.95 -3.84 -12.02
C GLY A 55 -15.28 -4.45 -13.38
N LEU A 56 -14.92 -5.71 -13.60
CA LEU A 56 -15.28 -6.43 -14.84
C LEU A 56 -16.80 -6.55 -15.01
N MET A 57 -17.52 -6.89 -13.94
CA MET A 57 -18.98 -6.98 -13.97
C MET A 57 -19.62 -5.62 -14.31
N ALA A 58 -19.09 -4.53 -13.76
CA ALA A 58 -19.53 -3.18 -14.08
C ALA A 58 -19.27 -2.82 -15.56
N VAL A 59 -18.12 -3.22 -16.12
CA VAL A 59 -17.82 -3.03 -17.56
C VAL A 59 -18.83 -3.78 -18.43
N PHE A 60 -19.11 -5.04 -18.15
CA PHE A 60 -20.10 -5.82 -18.92
C PHE A 60 -21.52 -5.28 -18.75
N GLY A 61 -21.91 -4.89 -17.53
CA GLY A 61 -23.20 -4.26 -17.27
C GLY A 61 -23.37 -2.95 -18.04
N LEU A 62 -22.34 -2.09 -18.02
CA LEU A 62 -22.34 -0.84 -18.79
C LEU A 62 -22.43 -1.11 -20.30
N ALA A 63 -21.67 -2.07 -20.83
CA ALA A 63 -21.76 -2.48 -22.23
C ALA A 63 -23.17 -2.96 -22.60
N GLY A 64 -23.84 -3.70 -21.72
CA GLY A 64 -25.25 -4.10 -21.88
C GLY A 64 -26.19 -2.90 -21.93
N VAL A 65 -26.04 -1.93 -21.02
CA VAL A 65 -26.84 -0.69 -21.00
C VAL A 65 -26.63 0.14 -22.27
N VAL A 66 -25.38 0.28 -22.72
CA VAL A 66 -25.04 0.98 -23.97
C VAL A 66 -25.70 0.28 -25.16
N THR A 67 -25.60 -1.04 -25.23
CA THR A 67 -26.24 -1.84 -26.29
C THR A 67 -27.75 -1.68 -26.28
N ALA A 68 -28.38 -1.72 -25.11
CA ALA A 68 -29.82 -1.51 -24.95
C ALA A 68 -30.24 -0.11 -25.40
N ALA A 69 -29.49 0.93 -25.02
CA ALA A 69 -29.76 2.31 -25.44
C ALA A 69 -29.66 2.48 -26.97
N ILE A 70 -28.63 1.90 -27.59
CA ILE A 70 -28.49 1.89 -29.06
C ILE A 70 -29.67 1.16 -29.70
N ALA A 71 -30.04 -0.01 -29.19
CA ALA A 71 -31.16 -0.80 -29.71
C ALA A 71 -32.49 -0.04 -29.59
N ALA A 72 -32.74 0.64 -28.46
CA ALA A 72 -33.95 1.45 -28.27
C ALA A 72 -34.02 2.62 -29.27
N LEU A 73 -32.91 3.34 -29.46
CA LEU A 73 -32.82 4.43 -30.44
C LEU A 73 -32.92 3.92 -31.88
N ALA A 74 -32.41 2.71 -32.15
CA ALA A 74 -32.48 2.08 -33.45
C ALA A 74 -33.92 1.71 -33.88
N LEU A 75 -34.91 1.75 -32.96
CA LEU A 75 -36.32 1.60 -33.30
C LEU A 75 -36.85 2.76 -34.16
N VAL A 76 -36.23 3.94 -34.08
CA VAL A 76 -36.68 5.16 -34.77
C VAL A 76 -35.60 5.81 -35.64
N LEU A 77 -34.35 5.34 -35.55
CA LEU A 77 -33.17 5.85 -36.29
C LEU A 77 -32.38 4.68 -36.90
N PRO A 78 -31.56 4.88 -37.93
CA PRO A 78 -30.61 3.86 -38.35
C PRO A 78 -29.55 3.60 -37.25
N VAL A 79 -29.11 2.34 -37.13
CA VAL A 79 -28.21 1.86 -36.06
C VAL A 79 -26.94 2.70 -35.93
N TRP A 80 -26.36 3.13 -37.04
CA TRP A 80 -25.14 3.96 -37.03
C TRP A 80 -25.37 5.32 -36.36
N ALA A 81 -26.52 5.96 -36.58
CA ALA A 81 -26.85 7.24 -35.98
C ALA A 81 -27.13 7.10 -34.47
N ALA A 82 -27.87 6.05 -34.10
CA ALA A 82 -28.10 5.70 -32.70
C ALA A 82 -26.78 5.48 -31.93
N ALA A 83 -25.86 4.70 -32.51
CA ALA A 83 -24.55 4.44 -31.93
C ALA A 83 -23.72 5.73 -31.74
N LEU A 84 -23.72 6.63 -32.73
CA LEU A 84 -23.02 7.91 -32.62
C LEU A 84 -23.59 8.80 -31.53
N ILE A 85 -24.92 8.89 -31.40
CA ILE A 85 -25.55 9.69 -30.34
C ILE A 85 -25.15 9.18 -28.96
N VAL A 86 -25.25 7.87 -28.74
CA VAL A 86 -24.87 7.25 -27.45
C VAL A 86 -23.38 7.47 -27.18
N ALA A 87 -22.52 7.30 -28.19
CA ALA A 87 -21.08 7.55 -28.05
C ALA A 87 -20.77 8.99 -27.64
N VAL A 88 -21.40 9.99 -28.28
CA VAL A 88 -21.20 11.41 -27.94
C VAL A 88 -21.61 11.69 -26.49
N ILE A 89 -22.74 11.16 -26.03
CA ILE A 89 -23.20 11.32 -24.64
C ILE A 89 -22.18 10.71 -23.67
N LEU A 90 -21.71 9.49 -23.94
CA LEU A 90 -20.72 8.81 -23.09
C LEU A 90 -19.39 9.58 -23.05
N PHE A 91 -18.89 10.07 -24.19
CA PHE A 91 -17.66 10.86 -24.24
C PHE A 91 -17.81 12.20 -23.53
N ALA A 92 -18.98 12.84 -23.61
CA ALA A 92 -19.24 14.06 -22.85
C ALA A 92 -19.17 13.79 -21.34
N ILE A 93 -19.84 12.74 -20.86
CA ILE A 93 -19.80 12.33 -19.45
C ILE A 93 -18.37 11.98 -19.03
N ALA A 94 -17.65 11.18 -19.83
CA ALA A 94 -16.27 10.80 -19.56
C ALA A 94 -15.33 12.02 -19.52
N GLY A 95 -15.51 12.98 -20.44
CA GLY A 95 -14.77 14.23 -20.45
C GLY A 95 -15.01 15.06 -19.18
N VAL A 96 -16.27 15.21 -18.75
CA VAL A 96 -16.61 15.91 -17.50
C VAL A 96 -16.00 15.19 -16.30
N ALA A 97 -16.14 13.87 -16.22
CA ALA A 97 -15.56 13.07 -15.14
C ALA A 97 -14.03 13.20 -15.10
N ALA A 98 -13.36 13.16 -16.26
CA ALA A 98 -11.91 13.35 -16.36
C ALA A 98 -11.47 14.74 -15.88
N LEU A 99 -12.21 15.79 -16.23
CA LEU A 99 -11.95 17.15 -15.75
C LEU A 99 -12.13 17.28 -14.24
N ILE A 100 -13.16 16.64 -13.66
CA ILE A 100 -13.37 16.60 -12.21
C ILE A 100 -12.23 15.84 -11.53
N SER A 101 -11.88 14.64 -12.03
CA SER A 101 -10.77 13.85 -11.50
C SER A 101 -9.46 14.63 -11.53
N LYS A 102 -9.17 15.31 -12.64
CA LYS A 102 -7.99 16.18 -12.73
C LYS A 102 -8.03 17.28 -11.68
N LYS A 103 -9.15 17.98 -11.50
CA LYS A 103 -9.29 19.01 -10.46
C LYS A 103 -9.10 18.46 -9.05
N GLN A 104 -9.56 17.23 -8.78
CA GLN A 104 -9.40 16.59 -7.47
C GLN A 104 -7.93 16.19 -7.23
N ILE A 105 -7.24 15.70 -8.26
CA ILE A 105 -5.81 15.38 -8.20
C ILE A 105 -4.98 16.66 -8.05
N ASP A 106 -5.31 17.72 -8.79
CA ASP A 106 -4.62 19.02 -8.73
C ASP A 106 -4.82 19.71 -7.37
N GLN A 107 -5.98 19.52 -6.72
CA GLN A 107 -6.27 20.03 -5.37
C GLN A 107 -5.72 19.13 -4.25
N ALA A 108 -5.55 17.83 -4.51
CA ALA A 108 -4.84 16.93 -3.64
C ALA A 108 -3.33 17.20 -3.79
N SER A 109 -2.84 18.23 -3.09
CA SER A 109 -1.42 18.61 -3.08
C SER A 109 -0.51 17.38 -2.99
N PRO A 110 0.41 17.16 -3.96
CA PRO A 110 1.31 16.03 -3.93
C PRO A 110 2.42 16.33 -2.94
N THR A 111 2.13 16.18 -1.65
CA THR A 111 3.20 16.03 -0.67
C THR A 111 2.66 15.37 0.59
N PRO A 112 3.14 14.18 0.94
CA PRO A 112 3.37 13.82 2.33
C PRO A 112 4.48 14.76 2.84
N GLN A 113 4.15 16.06 3.01
CA GLN A 113 5.05 17.08 3.55
C GLN A 113 5.49 16.73 4.98
N MET A 114 4.80 15.79 5.63
CA MET A 114 5.10 15.27 6.97
C MET A 114 6.10 14.11 7.01
N THR A 115 6.52 13.53 5.87
CA THR A 115 7.48 12.40 5.88
C THR A 115 8.87 12.80 5.38
N VAL A 116 8.97 13.73 4.43
CA VAL A 116 10.27 14.16 3.87
C VAL A 116 10.90 15.30 4.67
N ALA A 117 10.09 16.13 5.34
CA ALA A 117 10.58 17.25 6.16
C ALA A 117 11.27 16.76 7.45
N ASN A 118 10.67 15.77 8.14
CA ASN A 118 11.24 15.20 9.37
C ASN A 118 12.58 14.50 9.11
N VAL A 119 12.70 13.74 8.01
CA VAL A 119 13.96 13.06 7.66
C VAL A 119 15.09 14.06 7.39
N LYS A 120 14.80 15.24 6.81
CA LYS A 120 15.82 16.28 6.62
C LYS A 120 16.22 16.93 7.93
N GLN A 121 15.27 17.17 8.85
CA GLN A 121 15.54 17.78 10.14
C GLN A 121 16.36 16.84 11.05
N ASP A 122 16.05 15.55 11.04
CA ASP A 122 16.77 14.53 11.82
C ASP A 122 18.23 14.35 11.37
N ILE A 123 18.52 14.53 10.06
CA ILE A 123 19.90 14.46 9.55
C ILE A 123 20.74 15.65 10.02
N HIS A 124 20.14 16.83 10.17
CA HIS A 124 20.84 18.01 10.68
C HIS A 124 21.16 17.89 12.17
N GLU A 125 20.22 17.36 12.96
CA GLU A 125 20.40 17.19 14.41
C GLU A 125 21.47 16.13 14.73
N VAL A 126 21.50 15.02 13.99
CA VAL A 126 22.56 14.00 14.11
C VAL A 126 23.93 14.55 13.65
N GLN A 127 23.97 15.42 12.65
CA GLN A 127 25.23 16.01 12.16
C GLN A 127 25.81 17.04 13.16
N ASP A 128 24.96 17.78 13.85
CA ASP A 128 25.37 18.76 14.86
C ASP A 128 25.86 18.08 16.15
N ASP A 129 25.26 16.95 16.54
CA ASP A 129 25.73 16.14 17.69
C ASP A 129 27.09 15.47 17.41
N VAL A 130 27.32 14.96 16.20
CA VAL A 130 28.62 14.38 15.80
C VAL A 130 29.71 15.46 15.72
N ARG A 131 29.36 16.70 15.37
CA ARG A 131 30.30 17.82 15.28
C ARG A 131 30.64 18.43 16.64
N THR A 132 29.72 18.37 17.60
CA THR A 132 29.86 18.98 18.94
C THR A 132 30.52 18.03 19.95
N GLY A 133 30.44 16.70 19.74
CA GLY A 133 31.03 15.68 20.62
C GLY A 133 32.58 15.59 20.64
N ARG A 134 33.32 16.43 19.91
CA ARG A 134 34.80 16.38 19.83
C ARG A 134 35.54 17.34 20.79
N HIS A 135 34.85 18.00 21.71
CA HIS A 135 35.50 18.94 22.66
C HIS A 135 35.31 18.64 24.15
N GLY A 136 34.79 17.47 24.51
CA GLY A 136 34.73 17.02 25.91
C GLY A 136 35.86 16.05 26.27
N ARG A 137 37.10 16.54 26.40
CA ARG A 137 38.15 15.90 27.21
C ARG A 137 38.65 16.90 28.22
#